data_AF-A0A8J3GTW9-F1
#
_entry.id   AF-A0A8J3GTW9-F1
#
_cell.length_a   1.000
_cell.length_b   1.000
_cell.length_c   1.000
_cell.angle_alpha   90.00
_cell.angle_beta   90.00
_cell.angle_gamma   90.00
#
_symmetry.space_group_name_H-M   'P 1'
#
loop_
_entity.id
_entity.type
_entity.pdbx_description
1 polymer ?
#
loop_
_entity_poly.entity_id
_entity_poly.type
_entity_poly.pdbx_seq_one_letter_code
_entity_poly.pdbx_strand_id
1 'polypeptide(L)'
;MTTKTTKAPAKAKKLDLPRLERLAAEIAPFEKGGDKTDLLARLETEEGLKVKAAKGVTTVTMAGIEAKSPRGLEEALYLWGNKARRAVNAGAVA
;
A
#
# COMPACT_ATOMS: atom_id res chain seq x y z
N MET A 1 -27.57 17.57 -16.79
CA MET A 1 -26.63 18.21 -15.83
C MET A 1 -25.58 17.16 -15.47
N THR A 2 -24.34 17.30 -15.96
CA THR A 2 -23.30 16.28 -15.78
C THR A 2 -22.11 16.91 -15.05
N THR A 3 -22.03 16.73 -13.74
CA THR A 3 -20.91 17.22 -12.93
C THR A 3 -19.69 16.32 -13.12
N LYS A 4 -18.70 16.83 -13.86
CA LYS A 4 -17.37 16.23 -13.96
C LYS A 4 -16.59 16.60 -12.68
N THR A 5 -16.42 15.65 -11.77
CA THR A 5 -15.51 15.82 -10.62
C THR A 5 -14.06 15.64 -11.08
N THR A 6 -13.39 16.74 -11.39
CA THR A 6 -11.95 16.77 -11.66
C THR A 6 -11.20 16.58 -10.34
N LYS A 7 -10.75 15.35 -10.08
CA LYS A 7 -9.94 14.99 -8.91
C LYS A 7 -8.58 15.70 -9.04
N ALA A 8 -8.33 16.69 -8.19
CA ALA A 8 -7.06 17.42 -8.15
C ALA A 8 -5.86 16.45 -8.03
N PRO A 9 -4.73 16.69 -8.73
CA PRO A 9 -3.53 15.90 -8.55
C PRO A 9 -3.02 16.17 -7.13
N ALA A 10 -3.15 15.16 -6.25
CA ALA A 10 -2.57 15.22 -4.92
C ALA A 10 -1.07 15.50 -5.08
N LYS A 11 -0.60 16.62 -4.51
CA LYS A 11 0.83 16.94 -4.40
C LYS A 11 1.56 15.65 -4.07
N ALA A 12 2.50 15.23 -4.92
CA ALA A 12 3.32 14.06 -4.68
C ALA A 12 4.05 14.28 -3.35
N LYS A 13 3.50 13.76 -2.25
CA LYS A 13 4.19 13.73 -0.97
C LYS A 13 5.49 13.00 -1.26
N LYS A 14 6.63 13.62 -0.91
CA LYS A 14 7.92 12.94 -0.95
C LYS A 14 7.73 11.60 -0.25
N LEU A 15 7.82 10.53 -1.03
CA LEU A 15 7.69 9.17 -0.51
C LEU A 15 8.85 8.99 0.47
N ASP A 16 8.52 8.64 1.71
CA ASP A 16 9.51 8.39 2.74
C ASP A 16 10.15 7.02 2.46
N LEU A 17 11.22 7.03 1.67
CA LEU A 17 11.87 5.81 1.17
C LEU A 17 12.38 4.92 2.33
N PRO A 18 13.07 5.44 3.36
CA PRO A 18 13.47 4.64 4.51
C PRO A 18 12.28 3.96 5.22
N ARG A 19 11.17 4.69 5.35
CA ARG A 19 9.94 4.13 5.93
C ARG A 19 9.34 3.04 5.04
N LEU A 20 9.30 3.25 3.73
CA LEU A 20 8.78 2.25 2.77
C LEU A 20 9.61 0.97 2.77
N GLU A 21 10.93 1.08 2.87
CA GLU A 21 11.82 -0.08 2.94
C GLU A 21 11.55 -0.92 4.18
N ARG A 22 11.45 -0.28 5.36
CA ARG A 22 11.13 -0.96 6.62
C ARG A 22 9.79 -1.68 6.54
N LEU A 23 8.75 -1.00 6.06
CA LEU A 23 7.41 -1.58 5.94
C LEU A 23 7.35 -2.73 4.94
N ALA A 24 8.05 -2.62 3.81
CA ALA A 24 8.12 -3.69 2.81
C ALA A 24 8.87 -4.92 3.33
N ALA A 25 9.86 -4.73 4.21
CA ALA A 25 10.55 -5.81 4.89
C ALA A 25 9.67 -6.47 5.97
N GLU A 26 8.91 -5.67 6.72
CA GLU A 26 8.00 -6.15 7.76
C GLU A 26 6.83 -6.95 7.19
N ILE A 27 6.32 -6.57 6.01
CA ILE A 27 5.22 -7.27 5.32
C ILE A 27 5.68 -8.54 4.61
N ALA A 28 6.92 -8.59 4.11
CA ALA A 28 7.47 -9.70 3.33
C ALA A 28 7.18 -11.11 3.89
N PRO A 29 7.36 -11.40 5.20
CA PRO A 29 7.06 -12.73 5.75
C PRO A 29 5.56 -13.10 5.72
N PHE A 30 4.65 -12.13 5.65
CA PHE A 30 3.21 -12.34 5.70
C PHE A 30 2.57 -12.39 4.30
N GLU A 31 3.32 -12.11 3.24
CA GLU A 31 2.85 -12.15 1.85
C GLU A 31 2.37 -13.56 1.43
N LYS A 32 2.84 -14.63 2.09
CA LYS A 32 2.60 -16.04 1.71
C LYS A 32 1.63 -16.83 2.61
N GLY A 33 0.79 -16.14 3.39
CA GLY A 33 -0.30 -16.80 4.12
C GLY A 33 -0.04 -17.07 5.60
N GLY A 34 0.90 -16.34 6.23
CA GLY A 34 0.96 -16.26 7.70
C GLY A 34 -0.24 -15.51 8.29
N ASP A 35 -0.47 -15.62 9.60
CA ASP A 35 -1.49 -14.80 10.28
C ASP A 35 -1.09 -13.33 10.21
N LYS A 36 -1.94 -12.52 9.57
CA LYS A 36 -1.68 -11.11 9.24
C LYS A 36 -2.53 -10.18 10.10
N THR A 37 -3.37 -10.73 10.97
CA THR A 37 -4.39 -9.97 11.70
C THR A 37 -3.73 -8.92 12.60
N ASP A 38 -2.72 -9.35 13.37
CA ASP A 38 -1.96 -8.47 14.25
C ASP A 38 -1.10 -7.48 13.46
N LEU A 39 -0.49 -7.93 12.36
CA LEU A 39 0.29 -7.05 11.49
C LEU A 39 -0.59 -5.95 10.90
N LEU A 40 -1.75 -6.30 10.36
CA LEU A 40 -2.68 -5.34 9.76
C LEU A 40 -3.18 -4.35 10.80
N ALA A 41 -3.55 -4.82 11.99
CA ALA A 41 -3.98 -3.95 13.09
C ALA A 41 -2.87 -2.97 13.50
N ARG A 42 -1.62 -3.45 13.59
CA ARG A 42 -0.46 -2.61 13.91
C ARG A 42 -0.14 -1.61 12.81
N LEU A 43 -0.13 -2.04 11.54
CA LEU A 43 0.08 -1.16 10.39
C LEU A 43 -1.06 -0.13 10.24
N GLU A 44 -2.29 -0.48 10.58
CA GLU A 44 -3.42 0.45 10.57
C GLU A 44 -3.25 1.53 11.65
N THR A 45 -2.81 1.13 12.84
CA THR A 45 -2.64 2.01 14.00
C THR A 45 -1.39 2.90 13.89
N GLU A 46 -0.24 2.30 13.60
CA GLU A 46 1.07 2.99 13.60
C GLU A 46 1.35 3.66 12.25
N GLU A 47 1.00 2.99 11.16
CA GLU A 47 1.44 3.35 9.81
C GLU A 47 0.33 3.95 8.94
N GLY A 48 -0.90 3.96 9.48
CA GLY A 48 -2.08 4.49 8.80
C GLY A 48 -2.47 3.67 7.58
N LEU A 49 -2.24 2.35 7.62
CA LEU A 49 -2.74 1.41 6.62
C LEU A 49 -4.25 1.58 6.44
N LYS A 50 -4.69 1.69 5.18
CA LYS A 50 -6.10 1.74 4.83
C LYS A 50 -6.41 0.60 3.89
N VAL A 51 -7.25 -0.32 4.35
CA VAL A 51 -7.80 -1.40 3.54
C VAL A 51 -9.21 -1.03 3.13
N LYS A 52 -9.49 -1.09 1.82
CA LYS A 52 -10.84 -0.89 1.26
C LYS A 52 -11.20 -2.06 0.38
N ALA A 53 -12.21 -2.83 0.76
CA ALA A 53 -12.82 -3.83 -0.10
C ALA A 53 -14.06 -3.22 -0.79
N ALA A 54 -14.05 -3.15 -2.12
CA ALA A 54 -15.19 -2.64 -2.89
C ALA A 54 -15.32 -3.40 -4.21
N LYS A 55 -16.53 -3.83 -4.57
CA LYS A 55 -16.86 -4.48 -5.85
C LYS A 55 -15.93 -5.66 -6.20
N GLY A 56 -15.59 -6.50 -5.22
CA GLY A 56 -14.70 -7.66 -5.41
C GLY A 56 -13.21 -7.29 -5.58
N VAL A 57 -12.82 -6.06 -5.29
CA VAL A 57 -11.43 -5.61 -5.33
C VAL A 57 -11.02 -5.10 -3.95
N THR A 58 -9.89 -5.60 -3.46
CA THR A 58 -9.25 -5.10 -2.24
C THR A 58 -8.18 -4.09 -2.61
N THR A 59 -8.29 -2.89 -2.04
CA THR A 59 -7.33 -1.80 -2.18
C THR A 59 -6.62 -1.62 -0.86
N VAL A 60 -5.29 -1.58 -0.91
CA VAL A 60 -4.41 -1.30 0.22
C VAL A 60 -3.69 0.03 -0.04
N THR A 61 -3.80 0.96 0.89
CA THR A 61 -3.11 2.24 0.84
C THR A 61 -2.30 2.45 2.10
N MET A 62 -1.00 2.65 1.97
CA MET A 62 -0.09 2.90 3.10
C MET A 62 1.12 3.71 2.63
N ALA A 63 1.64 4.60 3.49
CA ALA A 63 2.82 5.42 3.23
C ALA A 63 2.82 6.14 1.86
N GLY A 64 1.64 6.53 1.36
CA GLY A 64 1.49 7.21 0.07
C GLY A 64 1.46 6.30 -1.17
N ILE A 65 1.58 4.97 -0.99
CA ILE A 65 1.47 3.98 -2.07
C ILE A 65 0.10 3.29 -1.99
N GLU A 66 -0.51 3.10 -3.15
CA GLU A 66 -1.78 2.37 -3.32
C GLU A 66 -1.57 1.12 -4.19
N ALA A 67 -2.07 -0.02 -3.73
CA ALA A 67 -2.14 -1.28 -4.45
C ALA A 67 -3.56 -1.82 -4.47
N LYS A 68 -3.92 -2.51 -5.55
CA LYS A 68 -5.28 -3.06 -5.76
C LYS A 68 -5.15 -4.48 -6.25
N SER A 69 -5.96 -5.37 -5.70
CA SER A 69 -6.07 -6.75 -6.18
C SER A 69 -7.51 -7.24 -6.16
N PRO A 70 -7.97 -7.91 -7.23
CA PRO A 70 -9.24 -8.65 -7.24
C PRO A 70 -9.13 -9.99 -6.48
N ARG A 71 -7.92 -10.44 -6.15
CA ARG A 71 -7.67 -11.73 -5.46
C ARG A 71 -7.71 -11.63 -3.93
N GLY A 72 -8.13 -10.47 -3.40
CA GLY A 72 -8.24 -10.22 -1.97
C GLY A 72 -7.03 -9.51 -1.37
N LEU A 73 -6.98 -9.49 -0.04
CA LEU A 73 -6.05 -8.69 0.73
C LEU A 73 -4.59 -9.15 0.59
N GLU A 74 -4.36 -10.46 0.51
CA GLU A 74 -3.00 -11.02 0.46
C GLU A 74 -2.24 -10.56 -0.78
N GLU A 75 -2.86 -10.71 -1.95
CA GLU A 75 -2.30 -10.25 -3.21
C GLU A 75 -2.21 -8.72 -3.22
N ALA A 76 -3.15 -7.99 -2.62
CA ALA A 76 -3.05 -6.54 -2.51
C ALA A 76 -1.84 -6.09 -1.66
N LEU A 77 -1.53 -6.78 -0.56
CA LEU A 77 -0.35 -6.56 0.27
C LEU A 77 0.93 -6.89 -0.49
N TYR A 78 0.98 -8.04 -1.17
CA TYR A 78 2.12 -8.43 -2.01
C TYR A 78 2.40 -7.39 -3.11
N LEU A 79 1.36 -6.92 -3.79
CA LEU A 79 1.47 -5.87 -4.80
C LEU A 79 1.92 -4.54 -4.18
N TRP A 80 1.46 -4.23 -2.97
CA TRP A 80 1.91 -3.05 -2.22
C TRP A 80 3.40 -3.15 -1.87
N GLY A 81 3.85 -4.27 -1.30
CA GLY A 81 5.25 -4.52 -0.93
C GLY A 81 6.17 -4.42 -2.14
N ASN A 82 5.78 -5.00 -3.27
CA ASN A 82 6.52 -4.86 -4.53
C ASN A 82 6.56 -3.42 -5.04
N LYS A 83 5.46 -2.65 -4.94
CA LYS A 83 5.47 -1.23 -5.30
C LYS A 83 6.36 -0.42 -4.36
N ALA A 84 6.37 -0.71 -3.07
CA ALA A 84 7.24 -0.06 -2.09
C ALA A 84 8.72 -0.32 -2.41
N ARG A 85 9.12 -1.58 -2.61
CA ARG A 85 10.49 -1.95 -3.02
C ARG A 85 10.90 -1.25 -4.33
N ARG A 86 10.01 -1.20 -5.32
CA ARG A 86 10.25 -0.47 -6.57
C ARG A 86 10.40 1.03 -6.36
N ALA A 87 9.60 1.64 -5.50
CA ALA A 87 9.69 3.06 -5.19
C ALA A 87 10.99 3.40 -4.45
N VAL A 88 11.43 2.55 -3.51
CA VAL A 88 12.73 2.65 -2.85
C VAL A 88 13.86 2.56 -3.87
N ASN A 89 13.85 1.55 -4.73
CA ASN A 89 14.87 1.41 -5.77
C ASN A 89 14.87 2.56 -6.79
N ALA A 90 13.69 3.03 -7.20
CA ALA A 90 13.59 4.15 -8.14
C ALA A 90 14.02 5.49 -7.50
N GLY A 91 13.71 5.70 -6.22
CA GLY A 91 14.11 6.88 -5.47
C GLY A 91 15.57 6.85 -4.98
N ALA A 92 16.19 5.67 -4.89
CA ALA A 92 17.62 5.52 -4.64
C ALA A 92 18.49 5.78 -5.88
N VAL A 93 17.88 5.78 -7.07
CA VAL A 93 18.54 5.95 -8.38
C VAL A 93 18.30 7.35 -8.97
N ALA A 94 17.54 8.22 -8.29
CA ALA A 94 17.22 9.59 -8.72
C ALA A 94 17.97 10.64 -7.89
#